data_AF-A0A195CKP6-F1
#
_entry.id   AF-A0A195CKP6-F1
#
_cell.length_a   1.000
_cell.length_b   1.000
_cell.length_c   1.000
_cell.angle_alpha   90.00
_cell.angle_beta   90.00
_cell.angle_gamma   90.00
#
_symmetry.space_group_name_H-M   'P 1'
#
loop_
_entity.id
_entity.type
_entity.pdbx_description
1 polymer ?
#
loop_
_entity_poly.entity_id
_entity_poly.type
_entity_poly.pdbx_seq_one_letter_code
_entity_poly.pdbx_strand_id
1 'polypeptide(L)'
;MALFRGLFDFFLNDNKLDEKLGLTEKQKRLVQNTWAIVRKDEVSVGVALLLAFFKKYPESQNEFKSFKDVPLDELPKNKRFQAHCVNVIATLGKVIEQMHDPELMEASLINFTEKHKVRGQTPQHFQNLKQMILEAFPSVFGKQYTSEVQEAWKKTLDLIFLKISQVVCVVIVALIFVLRIHGTIDVNLSELEYLAARLNPVECRRLIAALHYTTYDLPSSLAAAGRLSFSWLYARFWKERFW
;
A
#
# COMPACT_ATOMS: atom_id res chain seq x y z
N MET A 1 -14.77 -36.58 -26.00
CA MET A 1 -15.26 -36.03 -24.72
C MET A 1 -14.15 -35.53 -23.79
N ALA A 2 -13.02 -36.23 -23.62
CA ALA A 2 -11.92 -35.78 -22.75
C ALA A 2 -11.30 -34.42 -23.14
N LEU A 3 -11.15 -34.17 -24.46
CA LEU A 3 -10.59 -32.92 -25.00
C LEU A 3 -11.47 -31.69 -24.70
N PHE A 4 -12.80 -31.85 -24.81
CA PHE A 4 -13.77 -30.81 -24.46
C PHE A 4 -13.81 -30.52 -22.96
N ARG A 5 -13.70 -31.57 -22.13
CA ARG A 5 -13.64 -31.42 -20.67
C ARG A 5 -12.35 -30.70 -20.24
N GLY A 6 -11.21 -31.06 -20.81
CA GLY A 6 -9.93 -30.37 -20.55
C GLY A 6 -9.92 -28.91 -21.02
N LEU A 7 -10.53 -28.61 -22.17
CA LEU A 7 -10.68 -27.23 -22.66
C LEU A 7 -11.58 -26.40 -21.75
N PHE A 8 -12.69 -26.99 -21.29
CA PHE A 8 -13.62 -26.34 -20.38
C PHE A 8 -13.01 -26.10 -19.00
N ASP A 9 -12.31 -27.09 -18.43
CA ASP A 9 -11.59 -26.97 -17.17
C ASP A 9 -10.49 -25.89 -17.26
N PHE A 10 -9.80 -25.79 -18.41
CA PHE A 10 -8.84 -24.72 -18.67
C PHE A 10 -9.51 -23.33 -18.67
N PHE A 11 -10.62 -23.14 -19.38
CA PHE A 11 -11.34 -21.86 -19.41
C PHE A 11 -11.94 -21.46 -18.05
N LEU A 12 -12.43 -22.43 -17.28
CA LEU A 12 -12.92 -22.18 -15.92
C LEU A 12 -11.76 -21.74 -15.01
N ASN A 13 -10.61 -22.39 -15.13
CA ASN A 13 -9.44 -22.01 -14.35
C ASN A 13 -8.91 -20.62 -14.75
N ASP A 14 -8.92 -20.28 -16.04
CA ASP A 14 -8.47 -18.98 -16.57
C ASP A 14 -9.24 -17.79 -16.03
N ASN A 15 -10.55 -17.96 -15.85
CA ASN A 15 -11.43 -16.93 -15.35
C ASN A 15 -11.54 -16.94 -13.82
N LYS A 16 -10.92 -17.91 -13.15
CA LYS A 16 -10.89 -17.98 -11.69
C LYS A 16 -10.20 -16.72 -11.16
N LEU A 17 -10.92 -15.98 -10.31
CA LEU A 17 -10.43 -14.78 -9.66
C LEU A 17 -9.68 -15.14 -8.38
N ASP A 18 -8.49 -14.60 -8.23
CA ASP A 18 -7.83 -14.52 -6.93
C ASP A 18 -8.40 -13.34 -6.16
N GLU A 19 -9.18 -13.60 -5.11
CA GLU A 19 -9.83 -12.56 -4.32
C GLU A 19 -8.85 -11.65 -3.57
N LYS A 20 -7.66 -12.16 -3.22
CA LYS A 20 -6.63 -11.37 -2.51
C LYS A 20 -5.92 -10.39 -3.45
N LEU A 21 -5.68 -10.80 -4.69
CA LEU A 21 -4.95 -10.00 -5.68
C LEU A 21 -5.87 -9.22 -6.62
N GLY A 22 -7.13 -9.62 -6.76
CA GLY A 22 -8.06 -9.05 -7.75
C GLY A 22 -7.65 -9.35 -9.19
N LEU A 23 -6.89 -10.44 -9.41
CA LEU A 23 -6.38 -10.88 -10.71
C LEU A 23 -6.91 -12.26 -11.05
N THR A 24 -7.27 -12.49 -12.32
CA THR A 24 -7.59 -13.84 -12.79
C THR A 24 -6.32 -14.65 -13.09
N GLU A 25 -6.42 -15.97 -13.10
CA GLU A 25 -5.29 -16.83 -13.49
C GLU A 25 -4.81 -16.55 -14.92
N LYS A 26 -5.73 -16.22 -15.83
CA LYS A 26 -5.36 -15.74 -17.17
C LYS A 26 -4.50 -14.48 -17.10
N GLN A 27 -4.90 -13.48 -16.30
CA GLN A 27 -4.15 -12.23 -16.16
C GLN A 27 -2.76 -12.45 -15.56
N LYS A 28 -2.65 -13.27 -14.50
CA LYS A 28 -1.35 -13.64 -13.90
C LYS A 28 -0.42 -14.26 -14.95
N ARG A 29 -0.91 -15.21 -15.74
CA ARG A 29 -0.11 -15.84 -16.80
C ARG A 29 0.26 -14.88 -17.93
N LEU A 30 -0.64 -13.99 -18.35
CA LEU A 30 -0.31 -12.95 -19.34
C LEU A 30 0.85 -12.08 -18.87
N VAL A 31 0.83 -11.65 -17.61
CA VAL A 31 1.90 -10.85 -17.00
C VAL A 31 3.20 -11.65 -16.92
N GLN A 32 3.16 -12.87 -16.40
CA GLN A 32 4.35 -13.73 -16.28
C GLN A 32 4.98 -14.08 -17.65
N ASN A 33 4.16 -14.40 -18.64
CA ASN A 33 4.62 -14.74 -20.00
C ASN A 33 5.24 -13.53 -20.69
N THR A 34 4.62 -12.35 -20.59
CA THR A 34 5.17 -11.14 -21.22
C THR A 34 6.38 -10.59 -20.47
N TRP A 35 6.46 -10.78 -19.14
CA TRP A 35 7.65 -10.48 -18.37
C TRP A 35 8.88 -11.29 -18.81
N ALA A 36 8.68 -12.51 -19.34
CA ALA A 36 9.78 -13.30 -19.89
C ALA A 36 10.53 -12.62 -21.06
N ILE A 37 9.93 -11.61 -21.71
CA ILE A 37 10.60 -10.78 -22.71
C ILE A 37 11.64 -9.87 -22.04
N VAL A 38 11.27 -9.25 -20.91
CA VAL A 38 12.17 -8.37 -20.13
C VAL A 38 13.36 -9.16 -19.61
N ARG A 39 13.15 -10.39 -19.13
CA ARG A 39 14.23 -11.27 -18.62
C ARG A 39 15.31 -11.61 -19.65
N LYS A 40 15.05 -11.44 -20.95
CA LYS A 40 16.06 -11.70 -22.00
C LYS A 40 17.16 -10.64 -22.03
N ASP A 41 16.87 -9.42 -21.57
CA ASP A 41 17.83 -8.32 -21.55
C ASP A 41 17.51 -7.34 -20.40
N GLU A 42 17.65 -7.81 -19.17
CA GLU A 42 17.31 -7.06 -17.96
C GLU A 42 18.12 -5.76 -17.83
N VAL A 43 19.39 -5.79 -18.24
CA VAL A 43 20.27 -4.63 -18.17
C VAL A 43 19.77 -3.55 -19.11
N SER A 44 19.57 -3.86 -20.40
CA SER A 44 19.16 -2.85 -21.37
C SER A 44 17.78 -2.30 -21.07
N VAL A 45 16.82 -3.14 -20.67
CA VAL A 45 15.48 -2.69 -20.29
C VAL A 45 15.52 -1.79 -19.05
N GLY A 46 16.27 -2.20 -18.01
CA GLY A 46 16.41 -1.40 -16.79
C GLY A 46 17.11 -0.06 -17.03
N VAL A 47 18.15 -0.05 -17.87
CA VAL A 47 18.86 1.18 -18.29
C VAL A 47 17.91 2.10 -19.06
N ALA A 48 17.19 1.59 -20.05
CA ALA A 48 16.26 2.38 -20.84
C ALA A 48 15.15 2.99 -19.96
N LEU A 49 14.58 2.20 -19.04
CA LEU A 49 13.55 2.63 -18.10
C LEU A 49 14.05 3.75 -17.19
N LEU A 50 15.19 3.56 -16.51
CA LEU A 50 15.68 4.56 -15.55
C LEU A 50 16.24 5.81 -16.23
N LEU A 51 16.83 5.70 -17.42
CA LEU A 51 17.18 6.88 -18.21
C LEU A 51 15.94 7.68 -18.61
N ALA A 52 14.87 7.01 -19.07
CA ALA A 52 13.63 7.68 -19.41
C ALA A 52 13.00 8.34 -18.17
N PHE A 53 13.07 7.68 -17.02
CA PHE A 53 12.62 8.23 -15.74
C PHE A 53 13.42 9.48 -15.35
N PHE A 54 14.76 9.47 -15.40
CA PHE A 54 15.58 10.64 -15.10
C PHE A 54 15.46 11.76 -16.13
N LYS A 55 15.16 11.44 -17.40
CA LYS A 55 14.82 12.48 -18.39
C LYS A 55 13.54 13.22 -18.04
N LYS A 56 12.53 12.49 -17.53
CA LYS A 56 11.22 13.05 -17.17
C LYS A 56 11.22 13.72 -15.79
N TYR A 57 12.02 13.19 -14.87
CA TYR A 57 12.15 13.64 -13.48
C TYR A 57 13.63 13.80 -13.09
N PRO A 58 14.33 14.83 -13.60
CA PRO A 58 15.79 14.99 -13.42
C PRO A 58 16.22 15.04 -11.95
N GLU A 59 15.40 15.61 -11.08
CA GLU A 59 15.65 15.70 -9.64
C GLU A 59 15.76 14.31 -8.98
N SER A 60 15.11 13.29 -9.56
CA SER A 60 15.11 11.94 -9.00
C SER A 60 16.50 11.28 -9.02
N GLN A 61 17.40 11.70 -9.91
CA GLN A 61 18.77 11.18 -9.95
C GLN A 61 19.56 11.56 -8.68
N ASN A 62 19.23 12.69 -8.04
CA ASN A 62 19.92 13.18 -6.85
C ASN A 62 19.80 12.25 -5.63
N GLU A 63 18.75 11.43 -5.61
CA GLU A 63 18.49 10.44 -4.57
C GLU A 63 19.50 9.27 -4.59
N PHE A 64 20.23 9.10 -5.70
CA PHE A 64 21.15 7.98 -5.91
C PHE A 64 22.60 8.40 -5.72
N LYS A 65 23.05 8.50 -4.46
CA LYS A 65 24.40 8.94 -4.05
C LYS A 65 25.57 8.33 -4.87
N SER A 66 25.42 7.09 -5.32
CA SER A 66 26.44 6.35 -6.08
C SER A 66 26.72 6.88 -7.49
N PHE A 67 25.77 7.61 -8.09
CA PHE A 67 25.84 8.10 -9.47
C PHE A 67 25.07 9.42 -9.69
N LYS A 68 24.70 10.13 -8.63
CA LYS A 68 23.93 11.38 -8.72
C LYS A 68 24.59 12.47 -9.57
N ASP A 69 25.93 12.54 -9.55
CA ASP A 69 26.71 13.57 -10.25
C ASP A 69 27.22 13.09 -11.62
N VAL A 70 26.81 11.90 -12.07
CA VAL A 70 27.20 11.34 -13.37
C VAL A 70 26.29 11.92 -14.46
N PRO A 71 26.83 12.49 -15.55
CA PRO A 71 26.02 12.95 -16.67
C PRO A 71 25.09 11.87 -17.22
N LEU A 72 23.88 12.26 -17.62
CA LEU A 72 22.82 11.35 -18.05
C LEU A 72 23.24 10.47 -19.25
N ASP A 73 24.05 11.01 -20.15
CA ASP A 73 24.62 10.32 -21.32
C ASP A 73 25.79 9.38 -20.98
N GLU A 74 26.42 9.56 -19.82
CA GLU A 74 27.48 8.69 -19.29
C GLU A 74 26.93 7.57 -18.39
N LEU A 75 25.74 7.74 -17.80
CA LEU A 75 25.10 6.75 -16.93
C LEU A 75 25.05 5.33 -17.54
N PRO A 76 24.71 5.12 -18.82
CA PRO A 76 24.67 3.78 -19.40
C PRO A 76 26.00 3.02 -19.32
N LYS A 77 27.13 3.72 -19.18
CA LYS A 77 28.46 3.12 -19.03
C LYS A 77 28.85 2.91 -17.55
N ASN A 78 28.13 3.53 -16.62
CA ASN A 78 28.42 3.45 -15.19
C ASN A 78 27.95 2.11 -14.60
N LYS A 79 28.88 1.33 -14.04
CA LYS A 79 28.59 0.00 -13.48
C LYS A 79 27.70 0.01 -12.24
N ARG A 80 27.75 1.06 -11.42
CA ARG A 80 26.85 1.19 -10.25
C ARG A 80 25.41 1.46 -10.70
N PHE A 81 25.24 2.26 -11.75
CA PHE A 81 23.93 2.48 -12.37
C PHE A 81 23.39 1.20 -13.01
N GLN A 82 24.20 0.50 -13.84
CA GLN A 82 23.80 -0.78 -14.43
C GLN A 82 23.37 -1.81 -13.36
N ALA A 83 24.14 -1.95 -12.28
CA ALA A 83 23.78 -2.84 -11.18
C ALA A 83 22.45 -2.44 -10.51
N HIS A 84 22.19 -1.13 -10.36
CA HIS A 84 20.92 -0.65 -9.85
C HIS A 84 19.75 -0.98 -10.80
N CYS A 85 19.92 -0.76 -12.11
CA CYS A 85 18.94 -1.11 -13.13
C CYS A 85 18.56 -2.59 -13.07
N VAL A 86 19.55 -3.50 -13.01
CA VAL A 86 19.31 -4.94 -12.89
C VAL A 86 18.54 -5.25 -11.61
N ASN A 87 18.91 -4.65 -10.48
CA ASN A 87 18.23 -4.87 -9.20
C ASN A 87 16.76 -4.42 -9.23
N VAL A 88 16.44 -3.32 -9.92
CA VAL A 88 15.05 -2.86 -10.09
C VAL A 88 14.25 -3.88 -10.89
N ILE A 89 14.77 -4.33 -12.03
CA ILE A 89 14.11 -5.34 -12.88
C ILE A 89 13.95 -6.65 -12.12
N ALA A 90 15.00 -7.16 -11.48
CA ALA A 90 14.96 -8.39 -10.69
C ALA A 90 13.95 -8.32 -9.53
N THR A 91 13.85 -7.17 -8.85
CA THR A 91 12.87 -6.97 -7.76
C THR A 91 11.44 -7.04 -8.28
N LEU A 92 11.15 -6.38 -9.40
CA LEU A 92 9.83 -6.44 -10.02
C LEU A 92 9.52 -7.87 -10.49
N GLY A 93 10.51 -8.56 -11.10
CA GLY A 93 10.38 -9.95 -11.52
C GLY A 93 10.07 -10.90 -10.36
N LYS A 94 10.76 -10.76 -9.23
CA LYS A 94 10.47 -11.54 -8.02
C LYS A 94 9.03 -11.38 -7.56
N VAL A 95 8.52 -10.14 -7.51
CA VAL A 95 7.14 -9.86 -7.11
C VAL A 95 6.14 -10.50 -8.09
N ILE A 96 6.42 -10.47 -9.40
CA ILE A 96 5.58 -11.11 -10.42
C ILE A 96 5.57 -12.63 -10.29
N GLU A 97 6.72 -13.24 -9.98
CA GLU A 97 6.83 -14.68 -9.79
C GLU A 97 6.01 -15.14 -8.57
N GLN A 98 5.90 -14.32 -7.53
CA GLN A 98 5.17 -14.60 -6.30
C GLN A 98 3.64 -14.43 -6.40
N MET A 99 3.07 -14.07 -7.56
CA MET A 99 1.61 -13.88 -7.73
C MET A 99 0.73 -15.11 -7.42
N HIS A 100 1.32 -16.30 -7.31
CA HIS A 100 0.62 -17.52 -6.90
C HIS A 100 0.53 -17.67 -5.37
N ASP A 101 1.33 -16.89 -4.63
CA ASP A 101 1.34 -16.81 -3.18
C ASP A 101 1.17 -15.34 -2.75
N PRO A 102 -0.09 -14.87 -2.63
CA PRO A 102 -0.39 -13.48 -2.29
C PRO A 102 0.26 -13.00 -0.99
N GLU A 103 0.41 -13.89 0.01
CA GLU A 103 0.98 -13.54 1.31
C GLU A 103 2.48 -13.33 1.21
N LEU A 104 3.18 -14.20 0.48
CA LEU A 104 4.61 -14.04 0.21
C LEU A 104 4.90 -12.80 -0.66
N MET A 105 4.04 -12.53 -1.64
CA MET A 105 4.12 -11.31 -2.46
C MET A 105 3.96 -10.06 -1.60
N GLU A 106 2.97 -10.03 -0.71
CA GLU A 106 2.72 -8.93 0.22
C GLU A 106 3.91 -8.71 1.18
N ALA A 107 4.41 -9.77 1.82
CA ALA A 107 5.57 -9.68 2.70
C ALA A 107 6.81 -9.13 1.96
N SER A 108 7.02 -9.53 0.72
CA SER A 108 8.11 -9.04 -0.13
C SER A 108 7.97 -7.55 -0.46
N LEU A 109 6.75 -7.09 -0.77
CA LEU A 109 6.45 -5.68 -1.03
C LEU A 109 6.61 -4.80 0.21
N ILE A 110 6.20 -5.29 1.39
CA ILE A 110 6.39 -4.58 2.66
C ILE A 110 7.87 -4.33 2.93
N ASN A 111 8.69 -5.40 2.92
CA ASN A 111 10.14 -5.30 3.16
C ASN A 111 10.84 -4.40 2.12
N PHE A 112 10.42 -4.46 0.86
CA PHE A 112 10.91 -3.54 -0.17
C PHE A 112 10.57 -2.08 0.17
N THR A 113 9.31 -1.83 0.55
CA THR A 113 8.82 -0.48 0.78
C THR A 113 9.44 0.17 2.02
N GLU A 114 9.61 -0.59 3.11
CA GLU A 114 10.26 -0.10 4.34
C GLU A 114 11.68 0.42 4.05
N LYS A 115 12.45 -0.30 3.24
CA LYS A 115 13.81 0.13 2.85
C LYS A 115 13.83 1.43 2.06
N HIS A 116 12.82 1.69 1.23
CA HIS A 116 12.70 2.94 0.46
C HIS A 116 12.12 4.08 1.31
N LYS A 117 11.25 3.77 2.26
CA LYS A 117 10.77 4.74 3.22
C LYS A 117 11.92 5.33 4.05
N VAL A 118 12.83 4.49 4.55
CA VAL A 118 14.02 4.93 5.32
C VAL A 118 14.92 5.88 4.51
N ARG A 119 14.92 5.74 3.18
CA ARG A 119 15.68 6.59 2.26
C ARG A 119 14.94 7.86 1.83
N GLY A 120 13.72 8.10 2.33
CA GLY A 120 12.95 9.32 2.06
C GLY A 120 12.06 9.29 0.83
N GLN A 121 11.83 8.12 0.21
CA GLN A 121 10.94 8.05 -0.95
C GLN A 121 9.47 8.27 -0.56
N THR A 122 8.80 9.14 -1.32
CA THR A 122 7.41 9.51 -1.12
C THR A 122 6.47 8.67 -2.00
N PRO A 123 5.16 8.63 -1.70
CA PRO A 123 4.19 7.99 -2.59
C PRO A 123 4.23 8.56 -4.02
N GLN A 124 4.49 9.86 -4.17
CA GLN A 124 4.58 10.50 -5.48
C GLN A 124 5.74 9.96 -6.32
N HIS A 125 6.92 9.70 -5.72
CA HIS A 125 8.04 9.10 -6.43
C HIS A 125 7.68 7.73 -7.02
N PHE A 126 6.94 6.93 -6.25
CA PHE A 126 6.44 5.64 -6.72
C PHE A 126 5.39 5.80 -7.82
N GLN A 127 4.45 6.73 -7.73
CA GLN A 127 3.48 6.96 -8.81
C GLN A 127 4.14 7.41 -10.11
N ASN A 128 5.15 8.29 -10.04
CA ASN A 128 5.94 8.70 -11.20
C ASN A 128 6.63 7.49 -11.86
N LEU A 129 7.22 6.59 -11.06
CA LEU A 129 7.84 5.35 -11.56
C LEU A 129 6.81 4.42 -12.20
N LYS A 130 5.66 4.21 -11.57
CA LYS A 130 4.55 3.40 -12.11
C LYS A 130 4.14 3.87 -13.50
N GLN A 131 3.96 5.19 -13.66
CA GLN A 131 3.61 5.79 -14.93
C GLN A 131 4.69 5.52 -15.99
N MET A 132 5.96 5.69 -15.64
CA MET A 132 7.07 5.40 -16.57
C MET A 132 7.12 3.93 -17.00
N ILE A 133 6.86 2.99 -16.08
CA ILE A 133 6.81 1.57 -16.41
C ILE A 133 5.68 1.30 -17.41
N LEU A 134 4.48 1.84 -17.18
CA LEU A 134 3.35 1.70 -18.10
C LEU A 134 3.63 2.30 -19.48
N GLU A 135 4.26 3.48 -19.53
CA GLU A 135 4.64 4.15 -20.78
C GLU A 135 5.72 3.37 -21.56
N ALA A 136 6.57 2.59 -20.88
CA ALA A 136 7.62 1.79 -21.50
C ALA A 136 7.10 0.49 -22.13
N PHE A 137 6.00 -0.08 -21.64
CA PHE A 137 5.50 -1.39 -22.05
C PHE A 137 5.20 -1.55 -23.55
N PRO A 138 4.59 -0.58 -24.26
CA PRO A 138 4.38 -0.70 -25.70
C PRO A 138 5.69 -0.93 -26.47
N SER A 139 6.76 -0.22 -26.10
CA SER A 139 8.07 -0.35 -26.73
C SER A 139 8.78 -1.66 -26.36
N VAL A 140 8.65 -2.10 -25.11
CA VAL A 140 9.29 -3.32 -24.60
C VAL A 140 8.63 -4.59 -25.14
N PHE A 141 7.31 -4.65 -25.13
CA PHE A 141 6.56 -5.86 -25.49
C PHE A 141 6.16 -5.89 -26.98
N GLY A 142 6.14 -4.74 -27.66
CA GLY A 142 5.83 -4.63 -29.08
C GLY A 142 4.47 -5.28 -29.41
N LYS A 143 4.47 -6.19 -30.39
CA LYS A 143 3.24 -6.89 -30.84
C LYS A 143 2.57 -7.74 -29.75
N GLN A 144 3.30 -8.09 -28.68
CA GLN A 144 2.75 -8.86 -27.56
C GLN A 144 1.98 -7.99 -26.56
N TYR A 145 2.03 -6.66 -26.69
CA TYR A 145 1.25 -5.73 -25.88
C TYR A 145 -0.20 -5.61 -26.37
N THR A 146 -0.93 -6.72 -26.31
CA THR A 146 -2.36 -6.75 -26.65
C THR A 146 -3.20 -6.03 -25.59
N SER A 147 -4.45 -5.70 -25.90
CA SER A 147 -5.37 -5.05 -24.94
C SER A 147 -5.54 -5.87 -23.64
N GLU A 148 -5.56 -7.19 -23.73
CA GLU A 148 -5.64 -8.07 -22.55
C GLU A 148 -4.37 -8.00 -21.69
N VAL A 149 -3.19 -7.95 -22.33
CA VAL A 149 -1.90 -7.81 -21.64
C VAL A 149 -1.81 -6.43 -20.99
N GLN A 150 -2.24 -5.38 -21.68
CA GLN A 150 -2.30 -4.02 -21.13
C GLN A 150 -3.19 -3.96 -19.89
N GLU A 151 -4.39 -4.55 -19.93
CA GLU A 151 -5.29 -4.58 -18.78
C GLU A 151 -4.69 -5.38 -17.61
N ALA A 152 -4.12 -6.55 -17.88
CA ALA A 152 -3.50 -7.39 -16.87
C ALA A 152 -2.33 -6.68 -16.16
N TRP A 153 -1.47 -5.99 -16.92
CA TRP A 153 -0.39 -5.18 -16.39
C TRP A 153 -0.87 -3.97 -15.60
N LYS A 154 -1.89 -3.27 -16.10
CA LYS A 154 -2.48 -2.13 -15.38
C LYS A 154 -2.98 -2.57 -14.00
N LYS A 155 -3.80 -3.64 -13.94
CA LYS A 155 -4.31 -4.19 -12.67
C LYS A 155 -3.17 -4.64 -11.75
N THR A 156 -2.15 -5.29 -12.29
CA THR A 156 -0.97 -5.74 -11.53
C THR A 156 -0.21 -4.57 -10.92
N LEU A 157 0.09 -3.53 -11.71
CA LEU A 157 0.82 -2.37 -11.21
C LEU A 157 -0.06 -1.53 -10.28
N ASP A 158 -1.36 -1.42 -10.52
CA ASP A 158 -2.30 -0.81 -9.59
C ASP A 158 -2.22 -1.50 -8.22
N LEU A 159 -2.26 -2.83 -8.19
CA LEU A 159 -2.12 -3.62 -6.96
C LEU A 159 -0.77 -3.39 -6.27
N ILE A 160 0.34 -3.56 -6.99
CA ILE A 160 1.71 -3.42 -6.43
C ILE A 160 1.90 -2.03 -5.82
N PHE A 161 1.57 -0.99 -6.57
CA PHE A 161 1.79 0.40 -6.13
C PHE A 161 0.77 0.86 -5.08
N LEU A 162 -0.43 0.28 -5.06
CA LEU A 162 -1.37 0.46 -3.96
C LEU A 162 -0.77 -0.08 -2.65
N LYS A 163 -0.23 -1.30 -2.66
CA LYS A 163 0.41 -1.92 -1.49
C LYS A 163 1.62 -1.12 -1.01
N ILE A 164 2.49 -0.67 -1.93
CA ILE A 164 3.60 0.24 -1.60
C ILE A 164 3.07 1.52 -0.93
N SER A 165 2.04 2.15 -1.51
CA SER A 165 1.47 3.39 -0.96
C SER A 165 0.85 3.19 0.42
N GLN A 166 0.16 2.06 0.66
CA GLN A 166 -0.41 1.72 1.97
C GLN A 166 0.69 1.62 3.04
N VAL A 167 1.80 0.96 2.76
CA VAL A 167 2.92 0.82 3.72
C VAL A 167 3.55 2.19 4.03
N VAL A 168 3.69 3.07 3.02
CA VAL A 168 4.20 4.43 3.25
C VAL A 168 3.22 5.27 4.09
N CYS A 169 1.91 5.19 3.84
CA CYS A 169 0.89 5.98 4.53
C CYS A 169 0.53 5.48 5.94
N VAL A 170 0.34 4.17 6.13
CA VAL A 170 -0.13 3.59 7.41
C VAL A 170 0.86 3.88 8.54
N VAL A 171 2.16 3.90 8.26
CA VAL A 171 3.14 4.23 9.30
C VAL A 171 3.19 5.74 9.58
N ILE A 172 2.88 6.60 8.61
CA ILE A 172 2.73 8.04 8.87
C ILE A 172 1.52 8.27 9.77
N VAL A 173 0.38 7.62 9.49
CA VAL A 173 -0.80 7.68 10.35
C VAL A 173 -0.50 7.08 11.72
N ALA A 174 0.16 5.93 11.80
CA ALA A 174 0.54 5.32 13.08
C ALA A 174 1.52 6.20 13.88
N LEU A 175 2.53 6.81 13.24
CA LEU A 175 3.44 7.75 13.89
C LEU A 175 2.72 9.03 14.32
N ILE A 176 1.82 9.56 13.51
CA ILE A 176 0.98 10.70 13.88
C ILE A 176 0.07 10.31 15.05
N PHE A 177 -0.58 9.16 15.04
CA PHE A 177 -1.41 8.69 16.16
C PHE A 177 -0.58 8.46 17.43
N VAL A 178 0.59 7.82 17.34
CA VAL A 178 1.50 7.60 18.48
C VAL A 178 2.06 8.91 19.02
N LEU A 179 2.37 9.90 18.17
CA LEU A 179 2.86 11.22 18.59
C LEU A 179 1.74 12.19 19.01
N ARG A 180 0.49 11.94 18.63
CA ARG A 180 -0.68 12.79 18.93
C ARG A 180 -1.52 12.26 20.10
N ILE A 181 -1.38 10.98 20.48
CA ILE A 181 -1.88 10.49 21.76
C ILE A 181 -0.91 10.93 22.87
N HIS A 182 -1.18 12.09 23.45
CA HIS A 182 -0.60 12.47 24.74
C HIS A 182 -1.40 11.79 25.85
N GLY A 183 -0.95 10.60 26.25
CA GLY A 183 -1.38 9.92 27.47
C GLY A 183 -2.72 9.20 27.39
N THR A 184 -2.72 7.90 27.72
CA THR A 184 -3.90 7.22 28.26
C THR A 184 -3.98 7.57 29.74
N ILE A 185 -5.12 8.11 30.21
CA ILE A 185 -5.37 8.26 31.64
C ILE A 185 -6.16 7.02 32.07
N ASP A 186 -5.51 6.10 32.79
CA ASP A 186 -6.18 4.97 33.41
C ASP A 186 -6.90 5.46 34.67
N VAL A 187 -8.19 5.73 34.56
CA VAL A 187 -9.03 6.16 35.68
C VAL A 187 -9.78 4.96 36.24
N ASN A 188 -9.61 4.66 37.52
CA ASN A 188 -10.41 3.61 38.18
C ASN A 188 -11.82 4.14 38.55
N LEU A 189 -12.72 3.24 38.95
CA LEU A 189 -14.11 3.61 39.25
C LEU A 189 -14.22 4.74 40.29
N SER A 190 -13.44 4.67 41.38
CA SER A 190 -13.47 5.66 42.46
C SER A 190 -12.96 7.04 42.01
N GLU A 191 -11.91 7.09 41.19
CA GLU A 191 -11.40 8.33 40.62
C GLU A 191 -12.38 8.95 39.63
N LEU A 192 -13.07 8.11 38.87
CA LEU A 192 -14.06 8.55 37.90
C LEU A 192 -15.31 9.10 38.58
N GLU A 193 -15.74 8.50 39.70
CA GLU A 193 -16.79 9.04 40.57
C GLU A 193 -16.36 10.37 41.22
N TYR A 194 -15.11 10.49 41.64
CA TYR A 194 -14.53 11.71 42.21
C TYR A 194 -14.49 12.85 41.18
N LEU A 195 -14.15 12.56 39.93
CA LEU A 195 -14.18 13.51 38.83
C LEU A 195 -15.62 13.91 38.51
N ALA A 196 -16.50 12.93 38.29
CA ALA A 196 -17.92 13.17 37.99
C ALA A 196 -18.57 14.11 39.02
N ALA A 197 -18.30 13.91 40.30
CA ALA A 197 -18.83 14.74 41.39
C ALA A 197 -18.48 16.24 41.31
N ARG A 198 -17.49 16.62 40.51
CA ARG A 198 -16.99 18.00 40.35
C ARG A 198 -17.21 18.57 38.96
N LEU A 199 -17.79 17.79 38.05
CA LEU A 199 -18.03 18.22 36.69
C LEU A 199 -19.48 18.69 36.55
N ASN A 200 -19.67 19.75 35.77
CA ASN A 200 -21.00 20.18 35.38
C ASN A 200 -21.55 19.28 34.25
N PRO A 201 -22.87 19.31 33.98
CA PRO A 201 -23.49 18.41 33.00
C PRO A 201 -22.89 18.48 31.59
N VAL A 202 -22.33 19.63 31.18
CA VAL A 202 -21.66 19.79 29.87
C VAL A 202 -20.31 19.07 29.88
N GLU A 203 -19.53 19.23 30.94
CA GLU A 203 -18.23 18.59 31.12
C GLU A 203 -18.36 17.07 31.22
N CYS A 204 -19.40 16.58 31.90
CA CYS A 204 -19.71 15.15 31.97
C CYS A 204 -19.96 14.54 30.58
N ARG A 205 -20.70 15.24 29.70
CA ARG A 205 -20.92 14.80 28.32
C ARG A 205 -19.62 14.76 27.51
N ARG A 206 -18.73 15.74 27.72
CA ARG A 206 -17.42 15.79 27.07
C ARG A 206 -16.51 14.67 27.53
N LEU A 207 -16.50 14.37 28.83
CA LEU A 207 -15.73 13.26 29.40
C LEU A 207 -16.21 11.92 28.84
N ILE A 208 -17.53 11.68 28.79
CA ILE A 208 -18.11 10.48 28.19
C ILE A 208 -17.71 10.39 26.71
N ALA A 209 -17.90 11.43 25.91
CA ALA A 209 -17.48 11.43 24.50
C ALA A 209 -15.98 11.12 24.31
N ALA A 210 -15.11 11.61 25.19
CA ALA A 210 -13.67 11.33 25.14
C ALA A 210 -13.32 9.88 25.52
N LEU A 211 -14.10 9.24 26.40
CA LEU A 211 -13.92 7.82 26.77
C LEU A 211 -14.45 6.87 25.68
N HIS A 212 -15.43 7.28 24.88
CA HIS A 212 -15.94 6.54 23.73
C HIS A 212 -15.07 6.79 22.48
N TYR A 213 -13.90 6.15 22.45
CA TYR A 213 -12.81 6.32 21.46
C TYR A 213 -13.18 6.17 19.97
N THR A 214 -14.39 5.73 19.62
CA THR A 214 -14.77 5.42 18.23
C THR A 214 -15.46 6.56 17.47
N THR A 215 -15.98 7.60 18.13
CA THR A 215 -16.56 8.78 17.46
C THR A 215 -16.48 10.01 18.37
N TYR A 216 -15.75 11.06 17.98
CA TYR A 216 -15.64 12.34 18.71
C TYR A 216 -16.86 13.24 18.52
N ASP A 217 -18.04 12.66 18.27
CA ASP A 217 -19.29 13.42 18.14
C ASP A 217 -19.88 13.63 19.54
N LEU A 218 -19.94 14.89 19.97
CA LEU A 218 -20.48 15.24 21.28
C LEU A 218 -21.96 14.87 21.34
N PRO A 219 -22.38 13.97 22.25
CA PRO A 219 -23.76 13.54 22.30
C PRO A 219 -24.67 14.70 22.70
N SER A 220 -25.76 14.88 21.95
CA SER A 220 -26.75 15.95 22.18
C SER A 220 -27.50 15.80 23.51
N SER A 221 -27.51 14.59 24.08
CA SER A 221 -28.06 14.29 25.41
C SER A 221 -27.31 13.11 26.06
N LEU A 222 -27.30 13.03 27.38
CA LEU A 222 -26.66 11.93 28.11
C LEU A 222 -27.29 10.56 27.77
N ALA A 223 -28.60 10.51 27.50
CA ALA A 223 -29.30 9.29 27.10
C ALA A 223 -28.86 8.78 25.71
N ALA A 224 -28.42 9.68 24.82
CA ALA A 224 -27.86 9.30 23.52
C ALA A 224 -26.47 8.66 23.65
N ALA A 225 -25.72 8.97 24.71
CA ALA A 225 -24.39 8.41 24.97
C ALA A 225 -24.42 6.94 25.43
N GLY A 226 -25.53 6.49 26.04
CA GLY A 226 -25.64 5.15 26.63
C GLY A 226 -25.94 3.99 25.66
N ARG A 227 -26.01 4.23 24.34
CA ARG A 227 -26.44 3.22 23.36
C ARG A 227 -25.33 2.47 22.61
N LEU A 228 -24.06 2.70 22.92
CA LEU A 228 -22.95 1.98 22.29
C LEU A 228 -21.96 1.49 23.35
N SER A 229 -22.13 0.22 23.74
CA SER A 229 -21.17 -0.65 24.45
C SER A 229 -20.41 -0.02 25.65
N PHE A 230 -20.98 -0.12 26.86
CA PHE A 230 -20.35 -0.69 28.09
C PHE A 230 -21.32 -0.57 29.30
N SER A 231 -21.57 -1.70 29.97
CA SER A 231 -22.07 -1.90 31.35
C SER A 231 -23.27 -1.08 31.92
N TRP A 232 -24.33 -1.81 32.30
CA TRP A 232 -25.54 -1.35 33.00
C TRP A 232 -25.31 -0.61 34.34
N LEU A 233 -24.19 -0.85 35.04
CA LEU A 233 -23.87 -0.20 36.31
C LEU A 233 -23.60 1.31 36.14
N TYR A 234 -23.03 1.68 34.99
CA TYR A 234 -22.58 3.04 34.72
C TYR A 234 -23.75 3.99 34.39
N ALA A 235 -24.71 3.50 33.61
CA ALA A 235 -25.94 4.22 33.31
C ALA A 235 -26.79 4.49 34.55
N ARG A 236 -26.73 3.62 35.57
CA ARG A 236 -27.46 3.81 36.84
C ARG A 236 -26.84 4.90 37.71
N PHE A 237 -25.52 4.93 37.87
CA PHE A 237 -24.80 5.92 38.67
C PHE A 237 -25.06 7.37 38.18
N TRP A 238 -25.04 7.58 36.87
CA TRP A 238 -25.29 8.88 36.28
C TRP A 238 -26.77 9.29 36.29
N LYS A 239 -27.69 8.31 36.25
CA LYS A 239 -29.13 8.54 36.40
C LYS A 239 -29.51 9.01 37.80
N GLU A 240 -28.88 8.49 38.83
CA GLU A 240 -29.18 8.84 40.23
C GLU A 240 -28.56 10.17 40.67
N ARG A 241 -27.53 10.67 39.97
CA ARG A 241 -26.76 11.87 40.41
C ARG A 241 -26.96 13.13 39.55
N PHE A 242 -27.42 13.00 38.29
CA PHE A 242 -27.45 14.12 37.33
C PHE A 242 -28.75 14.26 36.52
N TRP A 243 -29.77 13.45 36.81
CA TRP A 243 -31.14 13.61 36.31
C TRP A 243 -32.07 13.90 37.48
#